data_AF-A0A7G8EPF3-F1
#
_entry.id   AF-A0A7G8EPF3-F1
#
_cell.length_a   1.000
_cell.length_b   1.000
_cell.length_c   1.000
_cell.angle_alpha   90.00
_cell.angle_beta   90.00
_cell.angle_gamma   90.00
#
_symmetry.space_group_name_H-M   'P 1'
#
loop_
_entity.id
_entity.type
_entity.pdbx_description
1 polymer ?
#
loop_
_entity_poly.entity_id
_entity_poly.type
_entity_poly.pdbx_seq_one_letter_code
_entity_poly.pdbx_strand_id
1 'polypeptide(L)'
;MLLVGCRSGRAGLLALPLLALLASPRPLQAAAATEADMLLYTRIAALNVCVALVAEVPFDKAVVIAGETIARVIRGEHDSAIEQLGGQPLSLDELRRGSINSAVLGAAEVCPDQLPESVRRDVEAAVQRVTGSEAIPPPPQPATLPPGDAAN
;
A
#
# COMPACT_ATOMS: atom_id res chain seq x y z
N MET A 1 -60.66 1.98 -11.14
CA MET A 1 -60.76 3.46 -11.17
C MET A 1 -59.77 3.95 -10.13
N LEU A 2 -58.74 4.76 -10.38
CA LEU A 2 -58.54 5.85 -11.35
C LEU A 2 -57.20 5.71 -12.10
N LEU A 3 -57.21 6.16 -13.36
CA LEU A 3 -56.04 6.44 -14.17
C LEU A 3 -55.40 7.78 -13.71
N VAL A 4 -54.11 7.77 -13.39
CA VAL A 4 -53.32 9.01 -13.28
C VAL A 4 -52.73 9.31 -14.66
N GLY A 5 -53.22 10.39 -15.25
CA GLY A 5 -52.98 10.79 -16.63
C GLY A 5 -51.55 11.17 -16.94
N CYS A 6 -51.06 10.63 -18.06
CA CYS A 6 -49.89 11.07 -18.77
C CYS A 6 -50.13 12.49 -19.32
N ARG A 7 -49.38 13.48 -18.83
CA ARG A 7 -49.40 14.85 -19.38
C ARG A 7 -48.20 15.01 -20.31
N SER A 8 -48.49 14.99 -21.61
CA SER A 8 -47.57 15.13 -22.72
C SER A 8 -46.80 16.45 -22.69
N GLY A 9 -45.56 16.43 -22.23
CA GLY A 9 -44.59 17.51 -22.37
C GLY A 9 -43.61 17.22 -23.50
N ARG A 10 -43.91 17.65 -24.73
CA ARG A 10 -42.95 17.68 -25.85
C ARG A 10 -41.97 18.84 -25.66
N ALA A 11 -41.03 18.71 -24.73
CA ALA A 11 -39.95 19.69 -24.51
C ALA A 11 -38.66 19.05 -23.94
N GLY A 12 -38.39 17.77 -24.26
CA GLY A 12 -37.32 17.00 -23.61
C GLY A 12 -36.28 16.36 -24.53
N LEU A 13 -36.21 16.73 -25.82
CA LEU A 13 -35.38 16.01 -26.80
C LEU A 13 -34.03 16.65 -27.15
N LEU A 14 -33.71 17.84 -26.63
CA LEU A 14 -32.43 18.51 -26.91
C LEU A 14 -31.36 18.31 -25.81
N ALA A 15 -31.69 17.66 -24.70
CA ALA A 15 -30.74 17.40 -23.60
C ALA A 15 -30.00 16.05 -23.72
N LEU A 16 -30.44 15.14 -24.60
CA LEU A 16 -29.85 13.81 -24.75
C LEU A 16 -28.39 13.77 -25.26
N PRO A 17 -27.89 14.66 -26.14
CA PRO A 17 -26.50 14.53 -26.60
C PRO A 17 -25.49 14.94 -25.52
N LEU A 18 -25.87 15.81 -24.57
CA LEU A 18 -24.98 16.19 -23.46
C LEU A 18 -24.83 15.08 -22.41
N LEU A 19 -25.90 14.31 -22.13
CA LEU A 19 -25.80 13.16 -21.22
C LEU A 19 -24.94 12.03 -21.79
N ALA A 20 -24.90 11.87 -23.11
CA ALA A 20 -24.09 10.82 -23.76
C ALA A 20 -22.58 11.05 -23.59
N LEU A 21 -22.11 12.31 -23.51
CA LEU A 21 -20.68 12.60 -23.28
C LEU A 21 -20.22 12.32 -21.84
N LEU A 22 -21.12 12.41 -20.85
CA LEU A 22 -20.84 12.11 -19.44
C LEU A 22 -20.89 10.60 -19.13
N ALA A 23 -21.49 9.80 -20.01
CA ALA A 23 -21.70 8.36 -19.80
C ALA A 23 -20.57 7.49 -20.39
N SER A 24 -19.57 8.08 -21.04
CA SER A 24 -18.39 7.33 -21.52
C SER A 24 -17.63 6.79 -20.30
N PRO A 25 -17.49 5.46 -20.11
CA PRO A 25 -16.59 4.95 -19.09
C PRO A 25 -15.19 5.40 -19.47
N ARG A 26 -14.66 6.41 -18.77
CA ARG A 26 -13.23 6.69 -18.82
C ARG A 26 -12.57 5.46 -18.21
N PRO A 27 -11.63 4.79 -18.90
CA PRO A 27 -10.76 3.88 -18.18
C PRO A 27 -10.10 4.74 -17.11
N LEU A 28 -10.42 4.46 -15.86
CA LEU A 28 -9.66 4.96 -14.73
C LEU A 28 -8.35 4.18 -14.79
N GLN A 29 -7.44 4.63 -15.66
CA GLN A 29 -6.09 4.11 -15.70
C GLN A 29 -5.53 4.43 -14.32
N ALA A 30 -5.25 3.42 -13.51
CA ALA A 30 -4.68 3.64 -12.20
C ALA A 30 -3.35 4.37 -12.39
N ALA A 31 -3.25 5.57 -11.84
CA ALA A 31 -2.00 6.30 -11.84
C ALA A 31 -1.04 5.58 -10.91
N ALA A 32 0.26 5.57 -11.23
CA ALA A 32 1.26 5.08 -10.30
C ALA A 32 1.15 5.84 -8.97
N ALA A 33 1.43 5.16 -7.85
CA ALA A 33 1.40 5.78 -6.53
C ALA A 33 2.43 6.91 -6.46
N THR A 34 1.95 8.11 -6.13
CA THR A 34 2.79 9.29 -5.96
C THR A 34 3.56 9.24 -4.65
N GLU A 35 4.54 10.12 -4.48
CA GLU A 35 5.21 10.29 -3.18
C GLU A 35 4.23 10.64 -2.05
N ALA A 36 3.22 11.47 -2.34
CA ALA A 36 2.19 11.83 -1.38
C ALA A 36 1.35 10.62 -0.95
N ASP A 37 1.01 9.74 -1.90
CA ASP A 37 0.31 8.48 -1.62
C ASP A 37 1.17 7.58 -0.73
N MET A 38 2.46 7.43 -1.05
CA MET A 38 3.37 6.59 -0.29
C MET A 38 3.62 7.11 1.13
N LEU A 39 3.69 8.44 1.33
CA LEU A 39 3.77 9.05 2.65
C LEU A 39 2.50 8.78 3.47
N LEU A 40 1.32 8.93 2.85
CA LEU A 40 0.04 8.63 3.47
C LEU A 40 -0.03 7.14 3.87
N TYR A 41 0.32 6.24 2.95
CA TYR A 41 0.28 4.80 3.18
C TYR A 41 1.26 4.36 4.26
N THR A 42 2.43 4.98 4.35
CA THR A 42 3.40 4.72 5.42
C THR A 42 2.84 5.12 6.79
N ARG A 43 2.19 6.29 6.89
CA ARG A 43 1.52 6.72 8.14
C ARG A 43 0.37 5.78 8.51
N ILE A 44 -0.42 5.35 7.53
CA ILE A 44 -1.50 4.37 7.75
C ILE A 44 -0.92 3.03 8.21
N ALA A 45 0.16 2.55 7.60
CA ALA A 45 0.82 1.30 7.98
C ALA A 45 1.31 1.36 9.43
N ALA A 46 1.97 2.46 9.82
CA ALA A 46 2.42 2.69 11.18
C ALA A 46 1.25 2.60 12.18
N LEU A 47 0.15 3.32 11.92
CA LEU A 47 -1.02 3.31 12.78
C LEU A 47 -1.66 1.93 12.89
N ASN A 48 -1.71 1.16 11.79
CA ASN A 48 -2.20 -0.22 11.83
C ASN A 48 -1.35 -1.10 12.74
N VAL A 49 -0.01 -0.97 12.68
CA VAL A 49 0.89 -1.69 13.58
C VAL A 49 0.64 -1.29 15.03
N CYS A 50 0.62 0.02 15.32
CA CYS A 50 0.42 0.53 16.69
C CYS A 50 -0.91 0.04 17.29
N VAL A 51 -2.01 0.16 16.54
CA VAL A 51 -3.33 -0.31 17.01
C VAL A 51 -3.35 -1.81 17.21
N ALA A 52 -2.71 -2.59 16.33
CA ALA A 52 -2.62 -4.04 16.48
C ALA A 52 -1.83 -4.42 17.74
N LEU A 53 -0.74 -3.73 18.05
CA LEU A 53 0.05 -3.95 19.27
C LEU A 53 -0.74 -3.64 20.54
N VAL A 54 -1.52 -2.54 20.55
CA VAL A 54 -2.44 -2.23 21.65
C VAL A 54 -3.52 -3.31 21.82
N ALA A 55 -3.94 -3.93 20.72
CA ALA A 55 -4.85 -5.08 20.73
C ALA A 55 -4.14 -6.42 21.01
N GLU A 56 -2.89 -6.38 21.52
CA GLU A 56 -2.07 -7.54 21.89
C GLU A 56 -1.78 -8.52 20.73
N VAL A 57 -1.86 -8.03 19.49
CA VAL A 57 -1.40 -8.80 18.32
C VAL A 57 0.12 -8.88 18.36
N PRO A 58 0.72 -10.08 18.22
CA PRO A 58 2.17 -10.23 18.14
C PRO A 58 2.80 -9.35 17.08
N PHE A 59 3.94 -8.72 17.38
CA PHE A 59 4.58 -7.74 16.51
C PHE A 59 4.84 -8.25 15.09
N ASP A 60 5.34 -9.48 14.96
CA ASP A 60 5.59 -10.15 13.68
C ASP A 60 4.31 -10.25 12.82
N LYS A 61 3.17 -10.53 13.45
CA LYS A 61 1.87 -10.57 12.79
C LYS A 61 1.36 -9.17 12.47
N ALA A 62 1.52 -8.22 13.38
CA ALA A 62 1.07 -6.84 13.22
C ALA A 62 1.68 -6.18 11.97
N VAL A 63 3.00 -6.32 11.79
CA VAL A 63 3.70 -5.72 10.64
C VAL A 63 3.36 -6.42 9.33
N VAL A 64 3.12 -7.73 9.35
CA VAL A 64 2.66 -8.49 8.17
C VAL A 64 1.25 -8.06 7.76
N ILE A 65 0.33 -7.89 8.72
CA ILE A 65 -1.03 -7.41 8.45
C ILE A 65 -1.00 -6.00 7.85
N ALA A 66 -0.22 -5.09 8.44
CA ALA A 66 -0.06 -3.74 7.92
C ALA A 66 0.55 -3.72 6.51
N GLY A 67 1.61 -4.51 6.30
CA GLY A 67 2.27 -4.62 5.01
C GLY A 67 1.38 -5.23 3.91
N GLU A 68 0.62 -6.28 4.22
CA GLU A 68 -0.35 -6.87 3.28
C GLU A 68 -1.45 -5.87 2.91
N THR A 69 -1.91 -5.08 3.88
CA THR A 69 -2.94 -4.06 3.67
C THR A 69 -2.47 -3.03 2.65
N ILE A 70 -1.29 -2.45 2.85
CA ILE A 70 -0.76 -1.44 1.91
C ILE A 70 -0.39 -2.06 0.56
N ALA A 71 0.20 -3.25 0.53
CA ALA A 71 0.52 -3.91 -0.74
C ALA A 71 -0.73 -4.15 -1.60
N ARG A 72 -1.87 -4.47 -0.96
CA ARG A 72 -3.16 -4.62 -1.65
C ARG A 72 -3.76 -3.29 -2.09
N VAL A 73 -3.61 -2.23 -1.29
CA VAL A 73 -4.02 -0.88 -1.69
C VAL A 73 -3.24 -0.43 -2.92
N ILE A 74 -1.91 -0.55 -2.92
CA ILE A 74 -1.08 -0.17 -4.07
C ILE A 74 -1.44 -0.99 -5.31
N ARG A 75 -1.68 -2.29 -5.15
CA ARG A 75 -2.13 -3.12 -6.29
C ARG A 75 -3.50 -2.73 -6.82
N GLY A 76 -4.44 -2.37 -5.94
CA GLY A 76 -5.83 -2.07 -6.33
C GLY A 76 -6.02 -0.67 -6.89
N GLU A 77 -5.37 0.33 -6.30
CA GLU A 77 -5.56 1.75 -6.61
C GLU A 77 -4.53 2.28 -7.62
N HIS A 78 -3.37 1.61 -7.75
CA HIS A 78 -2.23 2.09 -8.53
C HIS A 78 -1.66 1.07 -9.52
N ASP A 79 -2.39 -0.03 -9.80
CA ASP A 79 -1.94 -1.12 -10.67
C ASP A 79 -0.52 -1.62 -10.32
N SER A 80 -0.20 -1.66 -9.02
CA SER A 80 1.11 -2.05 -8.49
C SER A 80 2.29 -1.13 -8.87
N ALA A 81 2.04 0.02 -9.47
CA ALA A 81 3.06 0.96 -9.89
C ALA A 81 3.33 2.04 -8.82
N ILE A 82 4.59 2.45 -8.67
CA ILE A 82 5.03 3.52 -7.76
C ILE A 82 5.91 4.48 -8.55
N GLU A 83 5.60 5.78 -8.55
CA GLU A 83 6.30 6.80 -9.34
C GLU A 83 7.79 6.88 -8.98
N GLN A 84 8.09 6.87 -7.69
CA GLN A 84 9.45 6.92 -7.14
C GLN A 84 10.32 5.72 -7.59
N LEU A 85 9.70 4.65 -8.08
CA LEU A 85 10.36 3.43 -8.58
C LEU A 85 10.23 3.29 -10.11
N GLY A 86 9.95 4.39 -10.82
CA GLY A 86 9.89 4.43 -12.29
C GLY A 86 8.53 4.01 -12.87
N GLY A 87 7.49 3.90 -12.03
CA GLY A 87 6.11 3.64 -12.46
C GLY A 87 5.89 2.26 -13.09
N GLN A 88 6.87 1.35 -12.99
CA GLN A 88 6.69 -0.03 -13.43
C GLN A 88 5.91 -0.82 -12.36
N PRO A 89 4.96 -1.68 -12.76
CA PRO A 89 4.26 -2.55 -11.83
C PRO A 89 5.24 -3.47 -11.10
N LEU A 90 5.17 -3.46 -9.77
CA LEU A 90 5.89 -4.39 -8.92
C LEU A 90 5.07 -5.66 -8.67
N SER A 91 5.75 -6.77 -8.42
CA SER A 91 5.09 -7.96 -7.91
C SER A 91 4.48 -7.69 -6.53
N LEU A 92 3.43 -8.42 -6.18
CA LEU A 92 2.82 -8.30 -4.86
C LEU A 92 3.82 -8.60 -3.73
N ASP A 93 4.77 -9.51 -3.96
CA ASP A 93 5.79 -9.85 -2.95
C ASP A 93 6.81 -8.72 -2.76
N GLU A 94 7.15 -7.99 -3.82
CA GLU A 94 7.95 -6.76 -3.71
C GLU A 94 7.19 -5.68 -2.93
N LEU A 95 5.91 -5.47 -3.26
CA LEU A 95 5.06 -4.51 -2.55
C LEU A 95 4.92 -4.87 -1.07
N ARG A 96 4.76 -6.16 -0.74
CA ARG A 96 4.71 -6.65 0.64
C ARG A 96 5.99 -6.35 1.39
N ARG A 97 7.16 -6.72 0.85
CA ARG A 97 8.45 -6.48 1.50
C ARG A 97 8.71 -4.99 1.71
N GLY A 98 8.40 -4.16 0.73
CA GLY A 98 8.50 -2.70 0.86
C GLY A 98 7.56 -2.17 1.95
N SER A 99 6.29 -2.57 1.89
CA SER A 99 5.26 -2.11 2.83
C SER A 99 5.53 -2.54 4.28
N ILE A 100 6.04 -3.76 4.50
CA ILE A 100 6.42 -4.23 5.83
C ILE A 100 7.57 -3.37 6.39
N ASN A 101 8.60 -3.09 5.59
CA ASN A 101 9.70 -2.22 6.03
C ASN A 101 9.20 -0.81 6.37
N SER A 102 8.37 -0.22 5.52
CA SER A 102 7.75 1.08 5.79
C SER A 102 6.90 1.06 7.06
N ALA A 103 6.16 -0.03 7.31
CA ALA A 103 5.36 -0.19 8.52
C ALA A 103 6.22 -0.23 9.78
N VAL A 104 7.34 -0.96 9.76
CA VAL A 104 8.28 -1.05 10.90
C VAL A 104 8.90 0.30 11.20
N LEU A 105 9.44 0.98 10.18
CA LEU A 105 10.07 2.29 10.34
C LEU A 105 9.05 3.34 10.80
N GLY A 106 7.86 3.35 10.20
CA GLY A 106 6.79 4.24 10.58
C GLY A 106 6.30 3.98 12.01
N ALA A 107 6.16 2.72 12.43
CA ALA A 107 5.78 2.38 13.80
C ALA A 107 6.83 2.84 14.82
N ALA A 108 8.12 2.76 14.49
CA ALA A 108 9.20 3.25 15.35
C ALA A 108 9.17 4.76 15.55
N GLU A 109 8.69 5.51 14.56
CA GLU A 109 8.49 6.95 14.69
C GLU A 109 7.20 7.30 15.44
N VAL A 110 6.11 6.56 15.20
CA VAL A 110 4.75 6.90 15.67
C VAL A 110 4.44 6.37 17.07
N CYS A 111 4.86 5.14 17.40
CA CYS A 111 4.57 4.49 18.67
C CYS A 111 5.78 3.71 19.22
N PRO A 112 6.92 4.37 19.45
CA PRO A 112 8.15 3.72 19.88
C PRO A 112 7.99 2.92 21.18
N ASP A 113 7.15 3.37 22.11
CA ASP A 113 6.97 2.71 23.41
C ASP A 113 6.18 1.39 23.34
N GLN A 114 5.49 1.14 22.23
CA GLN A 114 4.69 -0.09 22.02
C GLN A 114 5.50 -1.20 21.34
N LEU A 115 6.66 -0.86 20.77
CA LEU A 115 7.49 -1.80 20.04
C LEU A 115 8.33 -2.68 20.98
N PRO A 116 8.62 -3.94 20.59
CA PRO A 116 9.60 -4.75 21.30
C PRO A 116 10.97 -4.07 21.34
N GLU A 117 11.64 -4.11 22.49
CA GLU A 117 12.92 -3.43 22.69
C GLU A 117 13.99 -3.82 21.67
N SER A 118 14.03 -5.09 21.24
CA SER A 118 14.94 -5.54 20.18
C SER A 118 14.70 -4.80 18.87
N VAL A 119 13.44 -4.62 18.47
CA VAL A 119 13.06 -3.95 17.22
C VAL A 119 13.43 -2.47 17.27
N ARG A 120 13.21 -1.80 18.41
CA ARG A 120 13.56 -0.39 18.56
C ARG A 120 15.06 -0.17 18.34
N ARG A 121 15.89 -1.00 18.98
CA ARG A 121 17.35 -0.96 18.82
C ARG A 121 17.78 -1.24 17.39
N ASP A 122 17.14 -2.20 16.72
CA ASP A 122 17.45 -2.52 15.32
C ASP A 122 17.12 -1.36 14.38
N VAL A 123 15.99 -0.68 14.60
CA VAL A 123 15.60 0.51 13.83
C VAL A 123 16.56 1.66 14.11
N GLU A 124 16.89 1.93 15.37
CA GLU A 124 17.83 3.00 15.73
C GLU A 124 19.21 2.75 15.11
N ALA A 125 19.71 1.52 15.20
CA ALA A 125 20.97 1.13 14.56
C ALA A 125 20.90 1.26 13.03
N ALA A 126 19.77 0.95 12.40
CA ALA A 126 19.58 1.16 10.96
C ALA A 126 19.60 2.65 10.60
N VAL A 127 18.92 3.52 11.35
CA VAL A 127 18.94 4.97 11.13
C VAL A 127 20.35 5.54 11.30
N GLN A 128 21.09 5.09 12.32
CA GLN A 128 22.48 5.50 12.54
C GLN A 128 23.41 5.07 11.39
N ARG A 129 23.20 3.90 10.78
CA ARG A 129 23.98 3.47 9.61
C ARG A 129 23.69 4.30 8.35
N VAL A 130 22.46 4.81 8.21
CA VAL A 130 22.07 5.63 7.04
C VAL A 130 22.50 7.09 7.21
N THR A 131 22.56 7.58 8.45
CA THR A 131 22.93 8.97 8.79
C THR A 131 24.42 9.16 9.13
N GLY A 132 25.08 8.10 9.60
CA GLY A 132 26.53 8.00 9.73
C GLY A 132 27.17 7.63 8.39
N SER A 133 28.33 8.21 8.09
CA SER A 133 29.10 7.99 6.85
C SER A 133 29.75 6.59 6.77
N GLU A 134 29.04 5.53 7.13
CA GLU A 134 29.48 4.15 6.97
C GLU A 134 28.60 3.47 5.91
N ALA A 135 29.23 2.99 4.83
CA ALA A 135 28.52 2.43 3.69
C ALA A 135 27.60 1.28 4.14
N ILE A 136 26.33 1.35 3.74
CA ILE A 136 25.34 0.30 3.97
C ILE A 136 25.92 -0.99 3.35
N PRO A 137 26.22 -2.04 4.15
CA PRO A 137 26.63 -3.32 3.58
C PRO A 137 25.48 -3.86 2.73
N PRO A 138 25.77 -4.48 1.57
CA PRO A 138 24.72 -5.00 0.71
C PRO A 138 23.82 -5.96 1.50
N PRO A 139 22.50 -6.00 1.20
CA PRO A 139 21.60 -6.94 1.84
C PRO A 139 22.17 -8.35 1.75
N PRO A 140 22.04 -9.18 2.81
CA PRO A 140 22.52 -10.55 2.77
C PRO A 140 21.92 -11.22 1.54
N GLN A 141 22.81 -11.75 0.69
CA GLN A 141 22.38 -12.46 -0.52
C GLN A 141 21.43 -13.58 -0.10
N PRO A 142 20.33 -13.82 -0.86
CA PRO A 142 19.46 -14.95 -0.60
C PRO A 142 20.33 -16.20 -0.47
N ALA A 143 20.21 -16.90 0.66
CA ALA A 143 20.82 -18.22 0.78
C ALA A 143 20.39 -19.02 -0.44
N THR A 144 21.36 -19.48 -1.22
CA THR A 144 21.13 -20.44 -2.29
C THR A 144 20.39 -21.61 -1.65
N LEU A 145 19.10 -21.73 -1.97
CA LEU A 145 18.35 -22.94 -1.69
C LEU A 145 19.17 -24.08 -2.31
N PRO A 146 19.53 -25.13 -1.55
CA PRO A 146 20.16 -26.29 -2.14
C PRO A 146 19.24 -26.80 -3.25
N PRO A 147 19.79 -27.21 -4.41
CA PRO A 147 18.99 -27.75 -5.50
C PRO A 147 18.14 -28.87 -4.93
N GLY A 148 16.81 -28.67 -4.97
CA GLY A 148 15.86 -29.70 -4.59
C GLY A 148 16.14 -30.94 -5.41
N ASP A 149 16.24 -32.07 -4.72
CA ASP A 149 16.31 -33.38 -5.32
C ASP A 149 15.12 -33.55 -6.28
N ALA A 150 15.42 -33.49 -7.57
CA ALA A 150 14.58 -34.08 -8.58
C ALA A 150 14.70 -35.61 -8.43
N ALA A 151 13.82 -36.22 -7.63
CA ALA A 151 13.59 -37.67 -7.65
C ALA A 151 12.26 -38.04 -6.97
N ASN A 152 11.40 -38.69 -7.79
CA ASN A 152 10.07 -39.27 -7.57
C ASN A 152 8.86 -38.32 -7.47
#